data_AF-A0ABD3JGK3-F1
#
_entry.id   AF-A0ABD3JGK3-F1
#
_cell.length_a   1.000
_cell.length_b   1.000
_cell.length_c   1.000
_cell.angle_alpha   90.00
_cell.angle_beta   90.00
_cell.angle_gamma   90.00
#
_symmetry.space_group_name_H-M   'P 1'
#
loop_
_entity.id
_entity.type
_entity.pdbx_description
1 polymer ?
#
loop_
_entity_poly.entity_id
_entity_poly.type
_entity_poly.pdbx_seq_one_letter_code
_entity_poly.pdbx_strand_id
1 'polypeptide(L)'
;MAANFWTSTHYKQLLDPEDADVVHPPDRERGITVEDFKLIKMQMANYIWKLAQNVKVRQRKSMSEYDPRLVAPAYLYLAAKAEESTVQAKALAFYIRKIYSDGKYRYEVKDILEMEMKILEASALPFEVDGTFENCYPNPLLQDAGMEEMTQFTWGLVNDTYKMDLILVHPPHLIALACIYIASVKNIAVEILDFYENRTSISEEKYMLL
;
A
#
# COMPACT_ATOMS: atom_id res chain seq x y z
N MET A 1 13.13 9.87 10.68
CA MET A 1 14.43 9.35 11.13
C MET A 1 14.78 8.07 10.35
N ALA A 2 15.46 8.19 9.21
CA ALA A 2 15.71 7.09 8.28
C ALA A 2 16.45 5.86 8.85
N ALA A 3 17.21 6.02 9.95
CA ALA A 3 18.21 5.05 10.40
C ALA A 3 17.81 4.22 11.62
N ASN A 4 16.64 4.46 12.23
CA ASN A 4 16.33 3.97 13.58
C ASN A 4 15.21 2.92 13.64
N PHE A 5 14.95 2.20 12.55
CA PHE A 5 13.85 1.23 12.47
C PHE A 5 13.83 0.26 13.66
N TRP A 6 14.97 -0.36 14.01
CA TRP A 6 15.08 -1.33 15.10
C TRP A 6 14.76 -0.78 16.50
N THR A 7 14.83 0.54 16.67
CA THR A 7 14.49 1.24 17.91
C THR A 7 13.13 1.94 17.86
N SER A 8 12.54 2.02 16.67
CA SER A 8 11.30 2.74 16.40
C SER A 8 10.09 2.07 17.06
N THR A 9 9.03 2.85 17.26
CA THR A 9 7.70 2.33 17.64
C THR A 9 7.15 1.40 16.58
N HIS A 10 7.49 1.62 15.30
CA HIS A 10 7.06 0.77 14.19
C HIS A 10 7.53 -0.68 14.36
N TYR A 11 8.81 -0.90 14.66
CA TYR A 11 9.33 -2.25 14.86
C TYR A 11 8.68 -2.96 16.06
N LYS A 12 8.43 -2.22 17.15
CA LYS A 12 7.79 -2.76 18.36
C LYS A 12 6.30 -3.10 18.18
N GLN A 13 5.68 -2.60 17.12
CA GLN A 13 4.25 -2.77 16.82
C GLN A 13 4.00 -3.73 15.65
N LEU A 14 5.03 -4.42 15.15
CA LEU A 14 4.83 -5.49 14.19
C LEU A 14 4.01 -6.61 14.85
N LEU A 15 3.06 -7.15 14.10
CA LEU A 15 2.20 -8.25 14.52
C LEU A 15 2.85 -9.58 14.19
N ASP A 16 2.58 -10.58 15.01
CA ASP A 16 2.86 -11.95 14.63
C ASP A 16 1.94 -12.38 13.47
N PRO A 17 2.40 -13.24 12.54
CA PRO A 17 1.60 -13.67 11.40
C PRO A 17 0.24 -14.27 11.79
N GLU A 18 0.19 -14.93 12.95
CA GLU A 18 -1.02 -15.56 13.49
C GLU A 18 -2.06 -14.52 13.93
N ASP A 19 -1.64 -13.32 14.33
CA ASP A 19 -2.52 -12.24 14.78
C ASP A 19 -3.05 -11.38 13.63
N ALA A 20 -2.36 -11.37 12.48
CA ALA A 20 -2.74 -10.56 11.32
C ALA A 20 -3.94 -11.13 10.54
N ASP A 21 -4.08 -12.46 10.54
CA ASP A 21 -5.13 -13.21 9.83
C ASP A 21 -6.36 -13.52 10.72
N VAL A 22 -6.53 -12.77 11.81
CA VAL A 22 -7.66 -12.93 12.74
C VAL A 22 -8.76 -11.93 12.45
N VAL A 23 -9.99 -12.45 12.32
CA VAL A 23 -11.19 -11.62 12.30
C VAL A 23 -11.55 -11.25 13.74
N HIS A 24 -11.74 -9.96 14.00
CA HIS A 24 -12.12 -9.49 15.33
C HIS A 24 -13.40 -10.21 15.81
N PRO A 25 -13.48 -10.60 17.10
CA PRO A 25 -14.66 -11.30 17.65
C PRO A 25 -16.02 -10.70 17.26
N PRO A 26 -16.25 -9.37 17.33
CA PRO A 26 -17.52 -8.77 16.91
C PRO A 26 -17.85 -8.94 15.42
N ASP A 27 -16.84 -9.06 14.55
CA ASP A 27 -17.03 -9.30 13.12
C ASP A 27 -17.32 -10.75 12.81
N ARG A 28 -16.67 -11.65 13.56
CA ARG A 28 -16.94 -13.08 13.50
C ARG A 28 -18.37 -13.39 13.97
N GLU A 29 -18.85 -12.70 15.01
CA GLU A 29 -20.24 -12.80 15.48
C GLU A 29 -21.26 -12.32 14.46
N ARG A 30 -20.87 -11.37 13.59
CA ARG A 30 -21.69 -10.90 12.47
C ARG A 30 -21.63 -11.82 11.24
N GLY A 31 -20.89 -12.92 11.31
CA GLY A 31 -20.77 -13.92 10.25
C GLY A 31 -19.75 -13.58 9.17
N ILE A 32 -18.85 -12.61 9.40
CA ILE A 32 -17.77 -12.28 8.46
C ILE A 32 -16.70 -13.38 8.52
N THR A 33 -16.43 -14.01 7.39
CA THR A 33 -15.36 -15.02 7.27
C THR A 33 -13.98 -14.37 7.11
N VAL A 34 -12.92 -15.16 7.25
CA VAL A 34 -11.54 -14.67 7.04
C VAL A 34 -11.34 -14.25 5.57
N GLU A 35 -11.95 -14.99 4.65
CA GLU A 35 -11.93 -14.71 3.21
C GLU A 35 -12.66 -13.41 2.88
N ASP A 36 -13.83 -13.19 3.47
CA ASP A 36 -14.58 -11.93 3.32
C ASP A 36 -13.77 -10.75 3.86
N PHE A 37 -13.12 -10.94 5.01
CA PHE A 37 -12.27 -9.92 5.62
C PHE A 37 -11.08 -9.55 4.71
N LYS A 38 -10.43 -10.54 4.09
CA LYS A 38 -9.37 -10.31 3.08
C LYS A 38 -9.89 -9.55 1.86
N LEU A 39 -11.06 -9.91 1.35
CA LEU A 39 -11.67 -9.22 0.21
C LEU A 39 -12.02 -7.76 0.54
N ILE A 40 -12.56 -7.52 1.73
CA ILE A 40 -12.87 -6.17 2.23
C ILE A 40 -11.58 -5.34 2.35
N LYS A 41 -10.51 -5.89 2.97
CA LYS A 41 -9.21 -5.20 3.05
C LYS A 41 -8.70 -4.81 1.67
N MET A 42 -8.73 -5.73 0.70
CA MET A 42 -8.29 -5.45 -0.67
C MET A 42 -9.13 -4.36 -1.34
N GLN A 43 -10.46 -4.41 -1.18
CA GLN A 43 -11.36 -3.41 -1.76
C GLN A 43 -11.13 -2.01 -1.14
N MET A 44 -10.78 -1.95 0.14
CA MET A 44 -10.50 -0.71 0.85
C MET A 44 -9.13 -0.15 0.51
N ALA A 45 -8.11 -0.99 0.39
CA ALA A 45 -6.81 -0.58 -0.15
C ALA A 45 -6.97 0.05 -1.54
N ASN A 46 -7.81 -0.53 -2.41
CA ASN A 46 -8.12 0.05 -3.72
C ASN A 46 -8.91 1.37 -3.62
N TYR A 47 -9.84 1.48 -2.66
CA TYR A 47 -10.58 2.71 -2.38
C TYR A 47 -9.65 3.85 -1.98
N ILE A 48 -8.76 3.58 -1.01
CA ILE A 48 -7.74 4.51 -0.55
C ILE A 48 -6.80 4.85 -1.69
N TRP A 49 -6.34 3.88 -2.47
CA TRP A 49 -5.43 4.13 -3.59
C TRP A 49 -6.05 5.06 -4.65
N LYS A 50 -7.33 4.87 -4.99
CA LYS A 50 -8.07 5.77 -5.91
C LYS A 50 -8.23 7.19 -5.34
N LEU A 51 -8.50 7.30 -4.04
CA LEU A 51 -8.49 8.59 -3.35
C LEU A 51 -7.08 9.18 -3.31
N ALA A 52 -6.07 8.33 -3.15
CA ALA A 52 -4.69 8.72 -2.91
C ALA A 52 -3.99 9.23 -4.16
N GLN A 53 -4.40 8.74 -5.34
CA GLN A 53 -4.04 9.33 -6.63
C GLN A 53 -4.44 10.80 -6.74
N ASN A 54 -5.43 11.25 -5.96
CA ASN A 54 -5.84 12.65 -5.87
C ASN A 54 -5.24 13.37 -4.63
N VAL A 55 -4.78 12.63 -3.61
CA VAL A 55 -4.14 13.15 -2.38
C VAL A 55 -3.19 12.09 -1.80
N LYS A 56 -1.88 12.28 -1.79
CA LYS A 56 -0.89 11.20 -1.50
C LYS A 56 -0.90 10.68 -0.04
N VAL A 57 -1.68 9.67 0.41
CA VAL A 57 -1.40 8.97 1.70
C VAL A 57 -2.14 7.64 2.01
N ARG A 58 -1.72 6.92 3.08
CA ARG A 58 -2.09 5.52 3.49
C ARG A 58 -2.74 5.38 4.89
N GLN A 59 -3.36 4.23 5.20
CA GLN A 59 -4.28 4.02 6.34
C GLN A 59 -4.00 2.75 7.19
N ARG A 60 -4.31 2.79 8.51
CA ARG A 60 -4.16 1.71 9.50
C ARG A 60 -5.33 1.70 10.51
N LYS A 61 -6.36 0.82 10.39
CA LYS A 61 -7.20 0.22 11.48
C LYS A 61 -8.49 -0.47 10.99
N SER A 62 -9.11 -1.22 11.91
CA SER A 62 -10.32 -2.05 11.78
C SER A 62 -11.57 -1.31 11.25
N MET A 63 -12.43 -2.07 10.56
CA MET A 63 -13.44 -1.63 9.58
C MET A 63 -14.89 -1.64 10.06
N SER A 64 -15.16 -2.14 11.26
CA SER A 64 -16.49 -2.65 11.63
C SER A 64 -17.32 -1.78 12.56
N GLU A 65 -16.71 -0.74 13.11
CA GLU A 65 -17.36 0.22 13.99
C GLU A 65 -17.81 1.50 13.24
N TYR A 66 -17.19 1.78 12.09
CA TYR A 66 -17.39 3.04 11.35
C TYR A 66 -17.46 2.80 9.83
N ASP A 67 -18.26 3.61 9.11
CA ASP A 67 -18.37 3.49 7.65
C ASP A 67 -17.00 3.71 6.99
N PRO A 68 -16.44 2.72 6.27
CA PRO A 68 -15.14 2.83 5.62
C PRO A 68 -15.00 4.04 4.69
N ARG A 69 -16.11 4.53 4.11
CA ARG A 69 -16.15 5.73 3.26
C ARG A 69 -15.87 7.01 4.03
N LEU A 70 -16.11 7.04 5.34
CA LEU A 70 -15.78 8.16 6.22
C LEU A 70 -14.39 8.00 6.83
N VAL A 71 -14.03 6.76 7.19
CA VAL A 71 -12.77 6.44 7.85
C VAL A 71 -11.58 6.69 6.90
N ALA A 72 -11.68 6.25 5.64
CA ALA A 72 -10.59 6.43 4.66
C ALA A 72 -10.20 7.90 4.40
N PRO A 73 -11.14 8.82 4.17
CA PRO A 73 -10.86 10.26 4.15
C PRO A 73 -10.18 10.80 5.42
N ALA A 74 -10.64 10.37 6.59
CA ALA A 74 -10.08 10.85 7.86
C ALA A 74 -8.63 10.38 8.06
N TYR A 75 -8.31 9.14 7.71
CA TYR A 75 -6.92 8.67 7.68
C TYR A 75 -6.08 9.41 6.65
N LEU A 76 -6.64 9.67 5.46
CA LEU A 76 -5.94 10.43 4.44
C LEU A 76 -5.62 11.84 4.91
N TYR A 77 -6.55 12.47 5.61
CA TYR A 77 -6.36 13.80 6.17
C TYR A 77 -5.29 13.81 7.28
N LEU A 78 -5.34 12.83 8.19
CA LEU A 78 -4.35 12.68 9.26
C LEU A 78 -2.96 12.41 8.73
N ALA A 79 -2.84 11.51 7.77
CA ALA A 79 -1.56 11.13 7.22
C ALA A 79 -0.96 12.30 6.40
N ALA A 80 -1.78 13.11 5.72
CA ALA A 80 -1.32 14.33 5.07
C ALA A 80 -0.77 15.35 6.07
N LYS A 81 -1.41 15.51 7.24
CA LYS A 81 -0.88 16.35 8.33
C LYS A 81 0.44 15.81 8.89
N ALA A 82 0.56 14.48 9.02
CA ALA A 82 1.76 13.83 9.53
C ALA A 82 2.95 13.96 8.56
N GLU A 83 2.71 13.94 7.25
CA GLU A 83 3.71 14.18 6.20
C GLU A 83 3.97 15.68 5.94
N GLU A 84 3.50 16.58 6.82
CA GLU A 84 3.62 18.05 6.70
C GLU A 84 3.03 18.61 5.39
N SER A 85 2.14 17.86 4.73
CA SER A 85 1.44 18.27 3.53
C SER A 85 0.24 19.15 3.88
N THR A 86 0.16 20.33 3.28
CA THR A 86 -0.91 21.32 3.55
C THR A 86 -2.22 20.98 2.82
N VAL A 87 -2.84 19.86 3.18
CA VAL A 87 -4.15 19.47 2.63
C VAL A 87 -5.27 20.14 3.43
N GLN A 88 -6.13 20.91 2.76
CA GLN A 88 -7.33 21.46 3.39
C GLN A 88 -8.47 20.43 3.41
N ALA A 89 -9.13 20.27 4.56
CA ALA A 89 -10.25 19.33 4.71
C ALA A 89 -11.41 19.61 3.72
N LYS A 90 -11.61 20.89 3.35
CA LYS A 90 -12.59 21.29 2.33
C LYS A 90 -12.25 20.76 0.93
N ALA A 91 -10.98 20.81 0.55
CA ALA A 91 -10.52 20.29 -0.74
C ALA A 91 -10.69 18.76 -0.79
N LEU A 92 -10.35 18.07 0.30
CA LEU A 92 -10.54 16.64 0.41
C LEU A 92 -12.02 16.23 0.26
N ALA A 93 -12.94 16.89 0.97
CA ALA A 93 -14.37 16.64 0.85
C ALA A 93 -14.90 16.88 -0.57
N PHE A 94 -14.36 17.88 -1.27
CA PHE A 94 -14.69 18.16 -2.67
C PHE A 94 -14.26 17.00 -3.59
N TYR A 95 -13.03 16.51 -3.48
CA TYR A 95 -12.54 15.41 -4.30
C TYR A 95 -13.31 14.10 -4.07
N ILE A 96 -13.68 13.80 -2.82
CA ILE A 96 -14.46 12.60 -2.49
C ILE A 96 -15.84 12.65 -3.15
N ARG A 97 -16.52 13.80 -3.09
CA ARG A 97 -17.81 14.00 -3.77
C ARG A 97 -17.69 13.90 -5.29
N LYS A 98 -16.57 14.35 -5.86
CA LYS A 98 -16.29 14.24 -7.30
C LYS A 98 -16.10 12.78 -7.73
N ILE A 99 -15.41 11.98 -6.93
CA ILE A 99 -15.16 10.55 -7.20
C ILE A 99 -16.44 9.73 -7.00
N TYR A 100 -17.30 10.12 -6.06
CA TYR A 100 -18.57 9.48 -5.77
C TYR A 100 -19.74 10.39 -6.16
N SER A 101 -19.96 10.54 -7.46
CA SER A 101 -21.11 11.24 -8.04
C SER A 101 -22.45 10.51 -7.85
N ASP A 102 -22.44 9.28 -7.32
CA ASP A 102 -23.60 8.41 -7.11
C ASP A 102 -24.51 8.83 -5.93
N GLY A 103 -24.31 10.03 -5.34
CA GLY A 103 -25.13 10.58 -4.25
C GLY A 103 -25.13 9.79 -2.92
N LYS A 104 -24.44 8.65 -2.87
CA LYS A 104 -24.31 7.79 -1.68
C LYS A 104 -23.37 8.35 -0.62
N TYR A 105 -22.52 9.32 -0.97
CA TYR A 105 -21.63 9.99 -0.02
C TYR A 105 -22.39 11.12 0.69
N ARG A 106 -22.78 10.88 1.94
CA ARG A 106 -23.62 11.80 2.73
C ARG A 106 -22.83 12.63 3.75
N TYR A 107 -21.53 12.40 3.85
CA TYR A 107 -20.70 13.01 4.89
C TYR A 107 -20.24 14.43 4.53
N GLU A 108 -20.14 15.27 5.55
CA GLU A 108 -19.63 16.63 5.49
C GLU A 108 -18.22 16.72 6.07
N VAL A 109 -17.57 17.88 5.92
CA VAL A 109 -16.24 18.14 6.47
C VAL A 109 -16.23 17.94 8.00
N LYS A 110 -17.34 18.27 8.68
CA LYS A 110 -17.49 18.07 10.13
C LYS A 110 -17.31 16.60 10.52
N ASP A 111 -17.93 15.68 9.77
CA ASP A 111 -17.88 14.25 10.06
C ASP A 111 -16.45 13.71 9.88
N ILE A 112 -15.72 14.22 8.88
CA ILE A 112 -14.31 13.85 8.63
C ILE A 112 -13.44 14.29 9.80
N LEU A 113 -13.64 15.51 10.32
CA LEU A 113 -12.89 16.04 11.47
C LEU A 113 -13.26 15.34 12.78
N GLU A 114 -14.51 14.95 12.96
CA GLU A 114 -14.93 14.17 14.13
C GLU A 114 -14.31 12.76 14.09
N MET A 115 -14.28 12.14 12.90
CA MET A 115 -13.63 10.85 12.70
C MET A 115 -12.11 10.94 12.90
N GLU A 116 -11.48 12.03 12.46
CA GLU A 116 -10.07 12.33 12.74
C GLU A 116 -9.79 12.27 14.25
N MET A 117 -10.58 12.98 15.07
CA MET A 117 -10.39 12.97 16.52
C MET A 117 -10.55 11.56 17.10
N LYS A 118 -11.58 10.81 16.68
CA LYS A 118 -11.79 9.42 17.13
C LYS A 118 -10.63 8.50 16.74
N ILE A 119 -10.05 8.68 15.55
CA ILE A 119 -8.88 7.92 15.11
C ILE A 119 -7.68 8.24 15.99
N LEU A 120 -7.44 9.51 16.29
CA LEU A 120 -6.35 9.95 17.17
C LEU A 120 -6.51 9.43 18.60
N GLU A 121 -7.71 9.48 19.16
CA GLU A 121 -8.02 8.95 20.50
C GLU A 121 -7.85 7.43 20.55
N ALA A 122 -8.32 6.72 19.52
CA ALA A 122 -8.13 5.28 19.42
C ALA A 122 -6.65 4.93 19.18
N SER A 123 -5.86 5.80 18.54
CA SER A 123 -4.41 5.64 18.38
C SER A 123 -3.71 6.34 19.53
N ALA A 124 -3.80 5.77 20.72
CA ALA A 124 -2.84 6.11 21.76
C ALA A 124 -1.44 5.70 21.25
N LEU A 125 -0.73 6.58 20.53
CA LEU A 125 0.73 6.64 20.28
C LEU A 125 1.05 7.57 19.07
N PRO A 126 2.23 8.25 19.08
CA PRO A 126 2.55 9.35 18.18
C PRO A 126 2.72 8.89 16.74
N PHE A 127 2.19 9.71 15.83
CA PHE A 127 2.31 9.64 14.36
C PHE A 127 3.76 9.85 13.88
N GLU A 128 4.73 9.15 14.45
CA GLU A 128 6.02 8.96 13.82
C GLU A 128 5.89 7.75 12.90
N VAL A 129 5.16 7.93 11.78
CA VAL A 129 5.36 7.06 10.62
C VAL A 129 6.73 7.43 10.10
N ASP A 130 7.71 6.79 10.70
CA ASP A 130 9.11 7.08 10.46
C ASP A 130 9.35 7.03 8.94
N GLY A 131 9.97 8.07 8.37
CA GLY A 131 10.41 8.17 6.96
C GLY A 131 11.36 7.06 6.48
N THR A 132 11.38 5.95 7.20
CA THR A 132 11.94 4.64 6.87
C THR A 132 11.41 4.09 5.55
N PHE A 133 10.17 4.37 5.15
CA PHE A 133 9.66 3.95 3.84
C PHE A 133 10.38 4.63 2.67
N GLU A 134 10.75 5.91 2.81
CA GLU A 134 11.47 6.62 1.75
C GLU A 134 12.92 6.15 1.58
N ASN A 135 13.56 5.74 2.67
CA ASN A 135 14.97 5.31 2.67
C ASN A 135 15.16 3.79 2.51
N CYS A 136 14.10 3.00 2.70
CA CYS A 136 14.06 1.56 2.40
C CYS A 136 13.41 1.25 1.05
N TYR A 137 13.09 2.27 0.25
CA TYR A 137 12.61 2.02 -1.10
C TYR A 137 13.67 1.27 -1.92
N PRO A 138 13.26 0.44 -2.88
CA PRO A 138 14.17 -0.47 -3.57
C PRO A 138 15.24 0.26 -4.40
N ASN A 139 15.23 1.59 -4.50
CA ASN A 139 16.09 2.35 -5.39
C ASN A 139 17.60 2.20 -5.10
N PRO A 140 18.10 2.38 -3.85
CA PRO A 140 19.50 2.12 -3.55
C PRO A 140 19.88 0.65 -3.77
N LEU A 141 18.99 -0.27 -3.39
CA LEU A 141 19.22 -1.71 -3.52
C LEU A 141 19.18 -2.20 -4.98
N LEU A 142 18.35 -1.59 -5.83
CA LEU A 142 18.25 -1.87 -7.27
C LEU A 142 19.44 -1.28 -8.02
N GLN A 143 19.90 -0.10 -7.61
CA GLN A 143 21.11 0.52 -8.13
C GLN A 143 22.34 -0.34 -7.80
N ASP A 144 22.46 -0.83 -6.55
CA ASP A 144 23.52 -1.76 -6.15
C ASP A 144 23.45 -3.09 -6.93
N ALA A 145 22.25 -3.54 -7.29
CA ALA A 145 22.04 -4.75 -8.09
C ALA A 145 22.22 -4.55 -9.61
N GLY A 146 22.42 -3.32 -10.08
CA GLY A 146 22.49 -3.00 -11.52
C GLY A 146 21.16 -3.20 -12.28
N MET A 147 20.03 -3.17 -11.56
CA MET A 147 18.69 -3.47 -12.09
C MET A 147 17.79 -2.23 -12.16
N GLU A 148 18.36 -1.07 -12.53
CA GLU A 148 17.64 0.20 -12.56
C GLU A 148 16.42 0.17 -13.50
N GLU A 149 16.48 -0.62 -14.59
CA GLU A 149 15.38 -0.78 -15.54
C GLU A 149 14.11 -1.39 -14.91
N MET A 150 14.27 -2.19 -13.85
CA MET A 150 13.17 -2.85 -13.16
C MET A 150 12.54 -2.00 -12.05
N THR A 151 12.95 -0.73 -11.92
CA THR A 151 12.45 0.19 -10.87
C THR A 151 10.94 0.35 -10.92
N GLN A 152 10.35 0.62 -12.09
CA GLN A 152 8.90 0.81 -12.19
C GLN A 152 8.12 -0.46 -11.84
N PHE A 153 8.60 -1.63 -12.28
CA PHE A 153 7.97 -2.90 -11.98
C PHE A 153 8.05 -3.22 -10.49
N THR A 154 9.23 -3.06 -9.89
CA THR A 154 9.46 -3.27 -8.46
C THR A 154 8.60 -2.30 -7.64
N TRP A 155 8.43 -1.06 -8.10
CA TRP A 155 7.54 -0.09 -7.46
C TRP A 155 6.08 -0.53 -7.49
N GLY A 156 5.63 -1.10 -8.62
CA GLY A 156 4.31 -1.72 -8.74
C GLY A 156 4.12 -2.83 -7.71
N LEU A 157 5.08 -3.74 -7.59
CA LEU A 157 5.05 -4.83 -6.61
C LEU A 157 4.97 -4.30 -5.17
N VAL A 158 5.81 -3.33 -4.81
CA VAL A 158 5.76 -2.71 -3.48
C VAL A 158 4.39 -2.10 -3.22
N ASN A 159 3.78 -1.42 -4.21
CA ASN A 159 2.43 -0.89 -4.06
C ASN A 159 1.36 -1.98 -3.88
N ASP A 160 1.53 -3.13 -4.50
CA ASP A 160 0.62 -4.27 -4.34
C ASP A 160 0.72 -4.91 -2.95
N THR A 161 1.88 -4.84 -2.29
CA THR A 161 2.03 -5.36 -0.91
C THR A 161 1.13 -4.64 0.10
N TYR A 162 0.69 -3.40 -0.17
CA TYR A 162 -0.26 -2.67 0.68
C TYR A 162 -1.69 -3.23 0.61
N LYS A 163 -1.99 -4.10 -0.35
CA LYS A 163 -3.27 -4.84 -0.40
C LYS A 163 -3.26 -6.07 0.50
N MET A 164 -2.10 -6.40 1.09
CA MET A 164 -1.86 -7.54 1.96
C MET A 164 -1.46 -7.05 3.36
N ASP A 165 -1.46 -7.97 4.32
CA ASP A 165 -1.06 -7.68 5.70
C ASP A 165 0.47 -7.66 5.91
N LEU A 166 1.26 -7.77 4.83
CA LEU A 166 2.72 -7.85 4.88
C LEU A 166 3.36 -6.68 5.62
N ILE A 167 2.83 -5.48 5.48
CA ILE A 167 3.32 -4.27 6.16
C ILE A 167 3.08 -4.28 7.68
N LEU A 168 2.17 -5.12 8.16
CA LEU A 168 1.88 -5.28 9.58
C LEU A 168 2.77 -6.35 10.22
N VAL A 169 3.21 -7.33 9.42
CA VAL A 169 3.94 -8.51 9.90
C VAL A 169 5.45 -8.39 9.68
N HIS A 170 5.87 -7.74 8.60
CA HIS A 170 7.28 -7.72 8.19
C HIS A 170 7.87 -6.30 8.17
N PRO A 171 9.15 -6.16 8.53
CA PRO A 171 9.92 -4.95 8.30
C PRO A 171 9.94 -4.50 6.82
N PRO A 172 9.93 -3.18 6.56
CA PRO A 172 9.91 -2.65 5.18
C PRO A 172 11.05 -3.15 4.28
N HIS A 173 12.25 -3.34 4.83
CA HIS A 173 13.41 -3.80 4.05
C HIS A 173 13.26 -5.26 3.57
N LEU A 174 12.62 -6.14 4.34
CA LEU A 174 12.35 -7.52 3.91
C LEU A 174 11.33 -7.56 2.78
N ILE A 175 10.30 -6.72 2.86
CA ILE A 175 9.30 -6.58 1.80
C ILE A 175 9.96 -6.06 0.51
N ALA A 176 10.82 -5.04 0.62
CA ALA A 176 11.56 -4.50 -0.51
C ALA A 176 12.47 -5.56 -1.18
N LEU A 177 13.22 -6.34 -0.39
CA LEU A 177 14.06 -7.43 -0.90
C LEU A 177 13.24 -8.51 -1.60
N ALA A 178 12.08 -8.88 -1.06
CA ALA A 178 11.18 -9.84 -1.70
C ALA A 178 10.67 -9.31 -3.06
N CYS A 179 10.30 -8.02 -3.14
CA CYS A 179 9.89 -7.40 -4.40
C CYS A 179 11.04 -7.36 -5.43
N ILE A 180 12.27 -7.06 -5.01
CA ILE A 180 13.46 -7.09 -5.88
C ILE A 180 13.73 -8.51 -6.37
N TYR A 181 13.62 -9.52 -5.49
CA TYR A 181 13.78 -10.92 -5.87
C TYR A 181 12.77 -11.33 -6.95
N ILE A 182 11.50 -11.00 -6.79
CA ILE A 182 10.46 -11.28 -7.81
C ILE A 182 10.78 -10.55 -9.12
N ALA A 183 11.24 -9.29 -9.05
CA ALA A 183 11.67 -8.54 -10.22
C ALA A 183 12.86 -9.19 -10.93
N SER A 184 13.83 -9.73 -10.20
CA SER A 184 15.00 -10.43 -10.77
C SER A 184 14.62 -11.71 -11.50
N VAL A 185 13.72 -12.51 -10.94
CA VAL A 185 13.20 -13.73 -11.60
C VAL A 185 12.49 -13.38 -12.90
N LYS A 186 11.69 -12.31 -12.90
CA LYS A 186 11.04 -11.81 -14.11
C LYS A 186 12.05 -11.34 -15.16
N ASN A 187 13.09 -10.61 -14.74
CA ASN A 187 14.13 -10.12 -15.66
C ASN A 187 14.84 -11.29 -16.35
N ILE A 188 15.24 -12.31 -15.59
CA ILE A 188 15.86 -13.53 -16.12
C ILE A 188 14.92 -14.25 -17.11
N ALA A 189 13.63 -14.35 -16.79
CA ALA A 189 12.66 -14.98 -17.69
C ALA A 189 12.52 -14.23 -19.03
N VAL A 190 12.54 -12.88 -19.00
CA VAL A 190 12.51 -12.05 -20.20
C VAL A 190 13.79 -12.23 -21.03
N GLU A 191 14.97 -12.18 -20.41
CA GLU A 191 16.24 -12.41 -21.11
C GLU A 191 16.31 -13.79 -21.78
N ILE A 192 15.78 -14.82 -21.13
CA ILE A 192 15.70 -16.17 -21.70
C ILE A 192 14.75 -16.18 -22.90
N LEU A 193 13.57 -15.55 -22.81
CA LEU A 193 12.61 -15.48 -23.91
C LEU A 193 13.19 -14.73 -25.11
N ASP A 194 13.80 -13.56 -24.88
CA ASP A 194 14.46 -12.77 -25.91
C ASP A 194 15.58 -13.56 -26.60
N PHE A 195 16.34 -14.37 -25.84
CA PHE A 195 17.35 -15.25 -26.41
C PHE A 195 16.75 -16.31 -27.35
N TYR A 196 15.62 -16.92 -26.98
CA TYR A 196 14.94 -17.90 -27.82
C TYR A 196 14.29 -17.26 -29.06
N GLU A 197 13.63 -16.11 -28.92
CA GLU A 197 13.01 -15.39 -30.03
C GLU A 197 14.05 -14.93 -31.07
N ASN A 198 15.20 -14.43 -30.60
CA ASN A 198 16.30 -14.05 -31.48
C ASN A 198 16.96 -15.26 -32.18
N ARG A 199 16.96 -16.44 -31.57
CA ARG A 199 17.43 -17.68 -32.23
C ARG A 199 16.47 -18.13 -33.32
N THR A 200 15.16 -18.02 -33.11
CA THR A 200 14.16 -18.37 -34.11
C THR A 200 14.21 -17.45 -35.33
N SER A 201 14.35 -16.14 -35.14
CA SER A 201 14.46 -15.18 -36.26
C SER A 201 15.71 -15.40 -37.11
N ILE A 202 16.88 -15.66 -36.49
CA ILE A 202 18.11 -16.00 -37.22
C ILE A 202 17.96 -17.29 -38.03
N SER A 203 17.18 -18.26 -37.52
CA SER A 203 16.93 -19.51 -38.25
C SER A 203 16.03 -19.28 -39.46
N GLU A 204 14.98 -18.46 -39.35
CA GLU A 204 14.05 -18.15 -40.45
C GLU A 204 14.72 -17.32 -41.56
N GLU A 205 15.56 -16.34 -41.23
CA GLU A 205 16.33 -15.59 -42.24
C GLU A 205 17.28 -16.48 -43.05
N LYS A 206 17.85 -17.53 -42.43
CA LYS A 206 18.69 -18.51 -43.13
C LYS A 206 17.92 -19.38 -44.11
N TYR A 207 16.63 -19.65 -43.87
CA TYR A 207 15.78 -20.42 -44.80
C TYR A 207 15.23 -19.56 -45.94
N MET A 208 15.11 -18.24 -45.76
CA MET A 208 14.65 -17.31 -46.80
C MET A 208 15.75 -16.87 -47.78
N LEU A 209 17.03 -17.17 -47.46
CA LEU A 209 18.21 -16.87 -48.29
C LEU A 209 18.73 -18.08 -49.09
N LEU A 210 17.99 -19.20 -49.09
CA LEU A 210 18.22 -20.39 -49.94
C LEU A 210 17.12 -20.50 -51.00
#